data_AF-A0A1A8C7D8-F1
#
_entry.id   AF-A0A1A8C7D8-F1
#
_cell.length_a   1.000
_cell.length_b   1.000
_cell.length_c   1.000
_cell.angle_alpha   90.00
_cell.angle_beta   90.00
_cell.angle_gamma   90.00
#
_symmetry.space_group_name_H-M   'P 1'
#
loop_
_entity.id
_entity.type
_entity.pdbx_description
1 polymer ?
#
loop_
_entity_poly.entity_id
_entity_poly.type
_entity_poly.pdbx_seq_one_letter_code
_entity_poly.pdbx_strand_id
1 'polypeptide(L)'
;RRLLESCRKSDLQQVAAHFSLLVPKQLTKDALRQFVLDYLVSQEILPPPSEPVSRPPSPPVTHEEEERMEKPKEACSSGSSSPHQSPSSSPLAGARLKLRLARLRIEAEERALERKLRHELEIKRLDADIRLRELELTLQSRKIDPAAVRTFQPAEGSDAAILPPLGDDRPEPETQLGPTFTTPHFDISKCLTLLPPFRETSVGRWHG
;
A
#
# COMPACT_ATOMS: atom_id res chain seq x y z
N ARG A 1 16.85 0.43 22.93
CA ARG A 1 16.32 -0.87 22.43
C ARG A 1 16.54 -2.00 23.43
N ARG A 2 17.78 -2.47 23.67
CA ARG A 2 18.08 -3.55 24.63
C ARG A 2 17.47 -3.39 26.03
N LEU A 3 17.42 -2.16 26.56
CA LEU A 3 16.80 -1.88 27.86
C LEU A 3 15.29 -2.15 27.88
N LEU A 4 14.56 -1.80 26.81
CA LEU A 4 13.13 -2.12 26.69
C LEU A 4 12.87 -3.62 26.52
N GLU A 5 13.86 -4.38 26.03
CA GLU A 5 13.75 -5.84 25.85
C GLU A 5 13.79 -6.59 27.19
N SER A 6 14.46 -6.01 28.19
CA SER A 6 14.57 -6.57 29.56
C SER A 6 13.51 -6.05 30.54
N CYS A 7 12.71 -5.05 30.15
CA CYS A 7 11.68 -4.46 31.01
C CYS A 7 10.52 -5.42 31.32
N ARG A 8 9.92 -5.29 32.50
CA ARG A 8 8.70 -6.03 32.85
C ARG A 8 7.49 -5.42 32.13
N LYS A 9 6.39 -6.18 32.04
CA LYS A 9 5.16 -5.72 31.39
C LYS A 9 4.59 -4.45 32.05
N SER A 10 4.69 -4.35 33.38
CA SER A 10 4.31 -3.15 34.14
C SER A 10 5.10 -1.91 33.72
N ASP A 11 6.41 -2.06 33.56
CA ASP A 11 7.31 -0.95 33.23
C ASP A 11 7.03 -0.46 31.81
N LEU A 12 6.77 -1.39 30.88
CA LEU A 12 6.36 -1.06 29.52
C LEU A 12 5.01 -0.32 29.48
N GLN A 13 4.06 -0.68 30.36
CA GLN A 13 2.80 0.05 30.50
C GLN A 13 3.01 1.45 31.07
N GLN A 14 3.92 1.61 32.03
CA GLN A 14 4.26 2.91 32.60
C GLN A 14 4.95 3.82 31.57
N VAL A 15 5.86 3.27 30.76
CA VAL A 15 6.45 3.98 29.61
C VAL A 15 5.36 4.41 28.65
N ALA A 16 4.44 3.50 28.30
CA ALA A 16 3.33 3.84 27.42
C ALA A 16 2.42 4.94 28.01
N ALA A 17 2.14 4.90 29.31
CA ALA A 17 1.38 5.94 30.00
C ALA A 17 2.10 7.29 30.01
N HIS A 18 3.43 7.30 30.18
CA HIS A 18 4.24 8.52 30.11
C HIS A 18 4.12 9.21 28.74
N PHE A 19 4.10 8.42 27.67
CA PHE A 19 3.89 8.92 26.30
C PHE A 19 2.41 9.05 25.91
N SER A 20 1.48 8.89 26.86
CA SER A 20 0.03 8.96 26.64
C SER A 20 -0.47 8.05 25.51
N LEU A 21 0.16 6.87 25.39
CA LEU A 21 -0.21 5.88 24.38
C LEU A 21 -1.46 5.11 24.78
N LEU A 22 -2.40 5.00 23.83
CA LEU A 22 -3.60 4.19 23.99
C LEU A 22 -3.24 2.71 23.76
N VAL A 23 -2.85 2.06 24.85
CA VAL A 23 -2.50 0.63 24.85
C VAL A 23 -3.78 -0.22 25.00
N PRO A 24 -4.08 -1.13 24.04
CA PRO A 24 -5.17 -2.09 24.20
C PRO A 24 -4.96 -2.96 25.46
N LYS A 25 -6.04 -3.16 26.24
CA LYS A 25 -6.01 -3.79 27.58
C LYS A 25 -5.46 -5.23 27.59
N GLN A 26 -5.41 -5.92 26.45
CA GLN A 26 -5.04 -7.34 26.34
C GLN A 26 -3.80 -7.58 25.45
N LEU A 27 -2.82 -6.67 25.44
CA LEU A 27 -1.56 -6.95 24.74
C LEU A 27 -0.67 -7.93 25.51
N THR A 28 -0.05 -8.86 24.78
CA THR A 28 1.06 -9.68 25.27
C THR A 28 2.27 -8.78 25.52
N LYS A 29 3.22 -9.23 26.36
CA LYS A 29 4.43 -8.44 26.68
C LYS A 29 5.18 -8.02 25.40
N ASP A 30 5.30 -8.95 24.45
CA ASP A 30 6.06 -8.71 23.22
C ASP A 30 5.35 -7.76 22.27
N ALA A 31 4.02 -7.87 22.16
CA ALA A 31 3.22 -6.95 21.36
C ALA A 31 3.22 -5.52 21.97
N LEU A 32 3.14 -5.41 23.30
CA LEU A 32 3.30 -4.14 24.00
C LEU A 32 4.69 -3.54 23.77
N ARG A 33 5.75 -4.36 23.84
CA ARG A 33 7.12 -3.94 23.57
C ARG A 33 7.27 -3.40 22.15
N GLN A 34 6.74 -4.11 21.14
CA GLN A 34 6.79 -3.68 19.75
C GLN A 34 6.05 -2.36 19.55
N PHE A 35 4.85 -2.22 20.11
CA PHE A 35 4.06 -1.01 20.03
C PHE A 35 4.78 0.21 20.63
N VAL A 36 5.38 0.05 21.81
CA VAL A 36 6.19 1.12 22.43
C VAL A 36 7.44 1.43 21.61
N LEU A 37 8.14 0.42 21.08
CA LEU A 37 9.32 0.62 20.25
C LEU A 37 9.00 1.35 18.94
N ASP A 38 7.90 0.98 18.28
CA ASP A 38 7.47 1.60 17.02
C ASP A 38 7.10 3.07 17.21
N TYR A 39 6.37 3.37 18.29
CA TYR A 39 6.08 4.75 18.66
C TYR A 39 7.36 5.55 18.97
N LEU A 40 8.29 5.01 19.77
CA LEU A 40 9.54 5.69 20.10
C LEU A 40 10.45 5.92 18.88
N VAL A 41 10.35 5.07 17.86
CA VAL A 41 11.05 5.27 16.57
C VAL A 41 10.35 6.35 15.75
N SER A 42 9.01 6.37 15.73
CA SER A 42 8.22 7.38 15.03
C SER A 42 8.38 8.79 15.62
N GLN A 43 8.61 8.88 16.92
CA GLN A 43 8.92 10.14 17.61
C GLN A 43 10.41 10.52 17.54
N GLU A 44 11.23 9.79 16.76
CA GLU A 44 12.70 9.97 16.63
C GLU A 44 13.50 9.88 17.95
N ILE A 45 12.86 9.46 19.05
CA ILE A 45 13.49 9.28 20.37
C ILE A 45 14.48 8.10 20.33
N LEU A 46 14.19 7.08 19.52
CA LEU A 46 15.10 6.01 19.21
C LEU A 46 15.51 6.10 17.74
N PRO A 47 16.82 6.03 17.40
CA PRO A 47 17.24 5.93 16.02
C PRO A 47 16.54 4.73 15.37
N PRO A 48 16.13 4.77 14.09
CA PRO A 48 15.48 3.65 13.41
C PRO A 48 16.35 2.38 13.51
N PRO A 49 15.79 1.17 13.33
CA PRO A 49 16.59 -0.06 13.33
C PRO A 49 17.63 0.08 12.23
N SER A 50 18.84 0.50 12.63
CA SER A 50 19.91 0.75 11.69
C SER A 50 20.24 -0.59 11.06
N GLU A 51 19.95 -0.69 9.77
CA GLU A 51 20.70 -1.58 8.89
C GLU A 51 22.20 -1.35 9.14
N PRO A 52 23.05 -2.39 9.03
CA PRO A 52 24.47 -2.26 9.27
C PRO A 52 25.09 -1.32 8.23
N VAL A 53 25.16 -0.03 8.57
CA VAL A 53 25.91 0.98 7.82
C VAL A 53 27.39 0.69 8.04
N SER A 54 27.97 -0.06 7.10
CA SER A 54 29.41 -0.28 7.03
C SER A 54 30.09 1.05 6.73
N ARG A 55 30.64 1.62 7.79
CA ARG A 55 31.69 2.65 7.89
C ARG A 55 32.59 2.74 6.63
N PRO A 56 32.89 3.94 6.11
CA PRO A 56 33.85 4.11 5.04
C PRO A 56 35.29 3.88 5.54
N PRO A 57 36.18 3.22 4.77
CA PRO A 57 37.57 3.00 5.17
C PRO A 57 38.43 4.22 4.83
N SER A 58 39.13 4.74 5.83
CA SER A 58 40.31 5.60 5.67
C SER A 58 41.50 4.79 5.12
N PRO A 59 42.46 5.40 4.41
CA PRO A 59 43.49 4.69 3.66
C PRO A 59 44.60 4.11 4.57
N PRO A 60 45.20 2.95 4.21
CA PRO A 60 46.31 2.39 4.96
C PRO A 60 47.65 3.04 4.58
N VAL A 61 48.42 3.33 5.63
CA VAL A 61 49.82 3.77 5.59
C VAL A 61 50.70 2.57 5.22
N THR A 62 51.66 2.83 4.33
CA THR A 62 52.76 1.98 3.91
C THR A 62 53.64 1.56 5.10
N HIS A 63 53.84 0.26 5.28
CA HIS A 63 55.03 -0.26 5.96
C HIS A 63 55.54 -1.48 5.19
N GLU A 64 56.70 -1.28 4.60
CA GLU A 64 57.60 -2.26 4.03
C GLU A 64 58.39 -2.86 5.20
N GLU A 65 58.37 -4.17 5.40
CA GLU A 65 59.40 -4.85 6.21
C GLU A 65 59.76 -6.20 5.57
N GLU A 66 61.05 -6.28 5.28
CA GLU A 66 61.83 -7.38 4.74
C GLU A 66 62.55 -8.05 5.91
N GLU A 67 62.32 -9.35 6.15
CA GLU A 67 63.17 -10.31 6.89
C GLU A 67 62.34 -11.61 7.02
N ARG A 68 62.85 -12.84 7.07
CA ARG A 68 64.13 -13.49 6.85
C ARG A 68 63.82 -14.98 7.02
N MET A 69 64.37 -15.82 6.15
CA MET A 69 64.80 -17.21 6.42
C MET A 69 63.82 -18.17 7.12
N GLU A 70 63.30 -19.15 6.38
CA GLU A 70 63.37 -20.54 6.84
C GLU A 70 63.30 -21.55 5.68
N LYS A 71 64.07 -22.62 5.84
CA LYS A 71 64.36 -23.68 4.85
C LYS A 71 63.34 -24.81 5.04
N PRO A 72 62.89 -25.49 3.99
CA PRO A 72 63.04 -26.95 4.04
C PRO A 72 63.60 -27.54 2.73
N LYS A 73 64.39 -28.60 2.91
CA LYS A 73 64.91 -29.48 1.86
C LYS A 73 63.81 -30.48 1.52
N GLU A 74 63.41 -30.62 0.26
CA GLU A 74 62.70 -31.81 -0.21
C GLU A 74 63.14 -32.21 -1.62
N ALA A 75 63.23 -33.52 -1.80
CA ALA A 75 63.89 -34.23 -2.86
C ALA A 75 63.13 -34.19 -4.20
N CYS A 76 63.87 -34.34 -5.29
CA CYS A 76 63.32 -34.63 -6.62
C CYS A 76 62.54 -35.96 -6.62
N SER A 77 61.30 -35.98 -7.11
CA SER A 77 60.76 -37.11 -7.87
C SER A 77 59.47 -36.75 -8.63
N SER A 78 59.55 -36.91 -9.95
CA SER A 78 58.52 -37.34 -10.91
C SER A 78 57.09 -36.78 -10.87
N GLY A 79 56.78 -35.98 -11.89
CA GLY A 79 55.87 -36.39 -12.96
C GLY A 79 54.41 -36.68 -12.60
N SER A 80 53.57 -35.64 -12.68
CA SER A 80 52.17 -35.78 -13.10
C SER A 80 51.65 -34.43 -13.59
N SER A 81 51.36 -34.33 -14.87
CA SER A 81 50.70 -33.18 -15.49
C SER A 81 49.26 -33.07 -14.98
N SER A 82 49.02 -32.18 -14.03
CA SER A 82 47.69 -31.69 -13.68
C SER A 82 47.61 -30.21 -14.03
N PRO A 83 46.56 -29.71 -14.69
CA PRO A 83 46.39 -28.28 -14.95
C PRO A 83 45.88 -27.59 -13.67
N HIS A 84 46.55 -27.79 -12.54
CA HIS A 84 46.46 -26.85 -11.44
C HIS A 84 47.30 -25.65 -11.83
N GLN A 85 46.68 -24.71 -12.56
CA GLN A 85 47.19 -23.35 -12.61
C GLN A 85 47.16 -22.83 -11.17
N SER A 86 48.28 -22.95 -10.47
CA SER A 86 48.60 -22.06 -9.37
C SER A 86 48.29 -20.65 -9.85
N PRO A 87 47.51 -19.84 -9.10
CA PRO A 87 47.34 -18.44 -9.46
C PRO A 87 48.72 -17.83 -9.34
N SER A 88 49.43 -17.72 -10.46
CA SER A 88 50.58 -16.85 -10.57
C SER A 88 50.10 -15.52 -10.01
N SER A 89 50.66 -15.13 -8.87
CA SER A 89 50.48 -13.82 -8.24
C SER A 89 51.17 -12.77 -9.12
N SER A 90 50.85 -12.77 -10.40
CA SER A 90 51.24 -11.73 -11.33
C SER A 90 50.36 -10.51 -11.01
N PRO A 91 50.95 -9.31 -11.00
CA PRO A 91 50.19 -8.06 -10.93
C PRO A 91 49.01 -8.02 -11.94
N LEU A 92 49.19 -8.67 -13.09
CA LEU A 92 48.17 -8.82 -14.13
C LEU A 92 46.95 -9.67 -13.70
N ALA A 93 47.13 -10.73 -12.90
CA ALA A 93 46.02 -11.51 -12.36
C ALA A 93 45.16 -10.68 -11.40
N GLY A 94 45.80 -9.88 -10.53
CA GLY A 94 45.13 -8.94 -9.65
C GLY A 94 44.36 -7.85 -10.43
N ALA A 95 44.96 -7.30 -11.50
CA ALA A 95 44.31 -6.33 -12.36
C ALA A 95 43.06 -6.91 -13.07
N ARG A 96 43.16 -8.13 -13.60
CA ARG A 96 42.03 -8.85 -14.22
C ARG A 96 40.89 -9.10 -13.24
N LEU A 97 41.20 -9.49 -12.00
CA LEU A 97 40.19 -9.69 -10.96
C LEU A 97 39.48 -8.37 -10.62
N LYS A 98 40.23 -7.27 -10.46
CA LYS A 98 39.67 -5.94 -10.21
C LYS A 98 38.75 -5.49 -11.35
N LEU A 99 39.17 -5.67 -12.60
CA LEU A 99 38.33 -5.37 -13.77
C LEU A 99 37.03 -6.17 -13.76
N ARG A 100 37.10 -7.49 -13.48
CA ARG A 100 35.92 -8.34 -13.40
C ARG A 100 34.98 -7.90 -12.29
N LEU A 101 35.51 -7.53 -11.12
CA LEU A 101 34.73 -7.01 -10.00
C LEU A 101 34.05 -5.68 -10.36
N ALA A 102 34.77 -4.76 -10.98
CA ALA A 102 34.24 -3.47 -11.42
C ALA A 102 33.09 -3.67 -12.42
N ARG A 103 33.27 -4.53 -13.42
CA ARG A 103 32.21 -4.87 -14.38
C ARG A 103 30.99 -5.46 -13.69
N LEU A 104 31.16 -6.42 -12.78
CA LEU A 104 30.06 -7.04 -12.05
C LEU A 104 29.26 -6.04 -11.21
N ARG A 105 29.94 -5.05 -10.59
CA ARG A 105 29.27 -3.98 -9.85
C ARG A 105 28.40 -3.11 -10.76
N ILE A 106 28.96 -2.67 -11.88
CA ILE A 106 28.22 -1.85 -12.87
C ILE A 106 27.00 -2.61 -13.37
N GLU A 107 27.15 -3.88 -13.75
CA GLU A 107 26.03 -4.71 -14.24
C GLU A 107 24.95 -4.91 -13.17
N ALA A 108 25.35 -5.07 -11.89
CA ALA A 108 24.42 -5.21 -10.79
C ALA A 108 23.60 -3.92 -10.56
N GLU A 109 24.27 -2.76 -10.58
CA GLU A 109 23.66 -1.44 -10.45
C GLU A 109 22.72 -1.14 -11.61
N GLU A 110 23.15 -1.42 -12.84
CA GLU A 110 22.33 -1.26 -14.06
C GLU A 110 21.05 -2.08 -13.94
N ARG A 111 21.15 -3.38 -13.61
CA ARG A 111 19.97 -4.22 -13.42
C ARG A 111 19.09 -3.76 -12.26
N ALA A 112 19.64 -3.14 -11.22
CA ALA A 112 18.85 -2.61 -10.11
C ALA A 112 18.03 -1.38 -10.56
N LEU A 113 18.66 -0.45 -11.27
CA LEU A 113 17.98 0.72 -11.84
C LEU A 113 16.95 0.32 -12.88
N GLU A 114 17.27 -0.64 -13.74
CA GLU A 114 16.36 -1.14 -14.77
C GLU A 114 15.10 -1.75 -14.17
N ARG A 115 15.21 -2.53 -13.08
CA ARG A 115 14.03 -3.04 -12.35
C ARG A 115 13.19 -1.93 -11.75
N LYS A 116 13.83 -0.90 -11.16
CA LYS A 116 13.12 0.25 -10.59
C LYS A 116 12.36 1.02 -11.67
N LEU A 117 13.01 1.31 -12.78
CA LEU A 117 12.39 2.01 -13.91
C LEU A 117 11.22 1.19 -14.50
N ARG A 118 11.41 -0.12 -14.71
CA ARG A 118 10.32 -1.00 -15.16
C ARG A 118 9.13 -0.95 -14.22
N HIS A 119 9.35 -1.00 -12.91
CA HIS A 119 8.28 -0.92 -11.92
C HIS A 119 7.59 0.44 -11.92
N GLU A 120 8.35 1.53 -12.03
CA GLU A 120 7.79 2.89 -12.12
C GLU A 120 6.92 3.06 -13.37
N LEU A 121 7.37 2.57 -14.52
CA LEU A 121 6.60 2.59 -15.76
C LEU A 121 5.33 1.75 -15.66
N GLU A 122 5.40 0.59 -15.00
CA GLU A 122 4.24 -0.27 -14.74
C GLU A 122 3.20 0.45 -13.87
N ILE A 123 3.62 1.13 -12.81
CA ILE A 123 2.73 1.94 -11.97
C ILE A 123 2.05 3.03 -12.80
N LYS A 124 2.83 3.78 -13.60
CA LYS A 124 2.27 4.85 -14.45
C LYS A 124 1.30 4.32 -15.49
N ARG A 125 1.57 3.12 -16.03
CA ARG A 125 0.66 2.43 -16.95
C ARG A 125 -0.67 2.10 -16.26
N LEU A 126 -0.60 1.43 -15.11
CA LEU A 126 -1.79 1.07 -14.35
C LEU A 126 -2.60 2.30 -13.90
N ASP A 127 -1.93 3.39 -13.51
CA ASP A 127 -2.59 4.66 -13.17
C ASP A 127 -3.34 5.26 -14.36
N ALA A 128 -2.73 5.25 -15.56
CA ALA A 128 -3.40 5.67 -16.78
C ALA A 128 -4.60 4.78 -17.12
N ASP A 129 -4.48 3.46 -16.95
CA ASP A 129 -5.57 2.50 -17.19
C ASP A 129 -6.74 2.72 -16.22
N ILE A 130 -6.45 2.95 -14.93
CA ILE A 130 -7.47 3.29 -13.91
C ILE A 130 -8.19 4.57 -14.29
N ARG A 131 -7.44 5.64 -14.63
CA ARG A 131 -8.03 6.92 -15.05
C ARG A 131 -8.92 6.77 -16.29
N LEU A 132 -8.49 5.98 -17.27
CA LEU A 132 -9.32 5.70 -18.45
C LEU A 132 -10.62 4.99 -18.07
N ARG A 133 -10.54 4.00 -17.18
CA ARG A 133 -11.71 3.27 -16.70
C ARG A 133 -12.66 4.16 -15.90
N GLU A 134 -12.15 5.04 -15.07
CA GLU A 134 -12.94 6.04 -14.35
C GLU A 134 -13.68 6.95 -15.33
N LEU A 135 -12.98 7.49 -16.34
CA LEU A 135 -13.61 8.32 -17.38
C LEU A 135 -14.70 7.53 -18.12
N GLU A 136 -14.45 6.29 -18.52
CA GLU A 136 -15.44 5.45 -19.16
C GLU A 136 -16.69 5.27 -18.28
N LEU A 137 -16.51 4.99 -17.00
CA LEU A 137 -17.60 4.86 -16.04
C LEU A 137 -18.39 6.17 -15.87
N THR A 138 -17.72 7.34 -15.81
CA THR A 138 -18.42 8.64 -15.75
C THR A 138 -19.24 8.92 -17.01
N LEU A 139 -18.75 8.51 -18.19
CA LEU A 139 -19.51 8.63 -19.44
C LEU A 139 -20.69 7.67 -19.47
N GLN A 140 -20.54 6.46 -18.94
CA GLN A 140 -21.62 5.48 -18.84
C GLN A 140 -22.70 5.91 -17.84
N SER A 141 -22.33 6.43 -16.66
CA SER A 141 -23.31 6.94 -15.69
C SER A 141 -24.12 8.11 -16.25
N ARG A 142 -23.48 9.04 -16.96
CA ARG A 142 -24.19 10.13 -17.65
C ARG A 142 -25.16 9.64 -18.74
N LYS A 143 -24.81 8.55 -19.46
CA LYS A 143 -25.72 7.94 -20.45
C LYS A 143 -26.92 7.25 -19.80
N ILE A 144 -26.78 6.83 -18.55
CA ILE A 144 -27.86 6.22 -17.75
C ILE A 144 -28.78 7.28 -17.14
N ASP A 145 -28.31 8.53 -16.98
CA ASP A 145 -29.09 9.66 -16.43
C ASP A 145 -29.55 10.77 -17.44
N PRO A 146 -30.24 10.47 -18.56
CA PRO A 146 -30.97 11.51 -19.30
C PRO A 146 -32.42 11.74 -18.81
N ALA A 147 -32.91 11.02 -17.80
CA ALA A 147 -34.33 11.02 -17.41
C ALA A 147 -34.65 11.62 -16.02
N ALA A 148 -33.67 11.99 -15.20
CA ALA A 148 -33.90 12.46 -13.82
C ALA A 148 -33.89 13.98 -13.62
N VAL A 149 -33.63 14.79 -14.67
CA VAL A 149 -33.59 16.26 -14.57
C VAL A 149 -34.76 16.90 -15.34
N ARG A 150 -35.98 16.69 -14.84
CA ARG A 150 -37.12 17.58 -15.12
C ARG A 150 -38.09 17.57 -13.95
N THR A 151 -37.90 18.48 -12.99
CA THR A 151 -38.94 19.34 -12.40
C THR A 151 -38.39 20.00 -11.14
N PHE A 152 -37.82 21.19 -11.29
CA PHE A 152 -37.99 22.25 -10.31
C PHE A 152 -38.10 23.55 -11.11
N GLN A 153 -39.31 23.83 -11.59
CA GLN A 153 -39.74 25.21 -11.77
C GLN A 153 -40.22 25.72 -10.41
N PRO A 154 -39.72 26.84 -9.89
CA PRO A 154 -40.48 27.67 -8.97
C PRO A 154 -41.18 28.75 -9.81
N ALA A 155 -42.47 28.55 -10.05
CA ALA A 155 -43.36 29.64 -10.47
C ALA A 155 -43.76 30.41 -9.20
N GLU A 156 -43.29 31.66 -9.11
CA GLU A 156 -44.00 32.88 -8.72
C GLU A 156 -45.08 32.79 -7.60
N GLY A 157 -44.98 33.65 -6.59
CA GLY A 157 -46.14 33.96 -5.75
C GLY A 157 -45.86 34.80 -4.51
N SER A 158 -46.00 36.12 -4.67
CA SER A 158 -46.05 37.24 -3.72
C SER A 158 -46.14 36.96 -2.21
N ASP A 159 -45.26 37.68 -1.51
CA ASP A 159 -45.21 37.88 -0.07
C ASP A 159 -46.42 38.68 0.48
N ALA A 160 -46.70 38.45 1.74
CA ALA A 160 -47.92 38.75 2.47
C ALA A 160 -48.07 40.22 2.91
N ALA A 161 -49.31 40.70 2.96
CA ALA A 161 -49.70 41.87 3.75
C ALA A 161 -51.12 41.69 4.34
N ILE A 162 -51.16 41.18 5.58
CA ILE A 162 -51.90 41.67 6.76
C ILE A 162 -53.37 42.15 6.55
N LEU A 163 -54.33 41.43 7.16
CA LEU A 163 -55.35 41.90 8.15
C LEU A 163 -56.45 40.83 8.37
N PRO A 164 -56.83 40.46 9.62
CA PRO A 164 -58.13 39.85 9.93
C PRO A 164 -59.11 40.92 10.44
N PRO A 165 -60.45 40.75 10.26
CA PRO A 165 -61.24 40.48 11.46
C PRO A 165 -62.58 39.69 11.26
N LEU A 166 -63.03 39.12 12.38
CA LEU A 166 -64.44 38.99 12.83
C LEU A 166 -65.35 37.88 12.27
N GLY A 167 -65.52 36.83 13.09
CA GLY A 167 -66.80 36.52 13.76
C GLY A 167 -68.02 36.07 12.94
N ASP A 168 -68.32 34.78 13.07
CA ASP A 168 -69.64 34.16 13.33
C ASP A 168 -70.77 34.30 12.30
N ASP A 169 -71.10 33.21 11.59
CA ASP A 169 -72.46 32.62 11.60
C ASP A 169 -72.48 31.27 10.84
N ARG A 170 -73.25 30.30 11.35
CA ARG A 170 -73.38 28.89 10.92
C ARG A 170 -74.71 28.72 10.15
N PRO A 171 -74.83 27.96 9.03
CA PRO A 171 -75.24 26.53 9.07
C PRO A 171 -74.70 25.59 7.97
N GLU A 172 -74.71 24.29 8.30
CA GLU A 172 -74.44 23.03 7.51
C GLU A 172 -75.28 22.87 6.22
N PRO A 173 -75.10 21.83 5.34
CA PRO A 173 -74.30 20.57 5.43
C PRO A 173 -73.51 20.22 4.13
N GLU A 174 -72.89 19.02 4.12
CA GLU A 174 -72.53 18.15 2.97
C GLU A 174 -71.04 17.89 2.65
N THR A 175 -70.66 16.63 2.86
CA THR A 175 -69.85 15.77 1.98
C THR A 175 -68.58 16.36 1.37
N GLN A 176 -67.40 15.93 1.86
CA GLN A 176 -66.40 15.21 1.03
C GLN A 176 -65.06 15.00 1.77
N LEU A 177 -64.73 13.70 1.93
CA LEU A 177 -63.41 13.08 1.70
C LEU A 177 -62.17 13.92 2.05
N GLY A 178 -61.59 13.65 3.22
CA GLY A 178 -60.22 14.05 3.51
C GLY A 178 -59.24 13.35 2.55
N PRO A 179 -58.30 14.07 1.93
CA PRO A 179 -57.25 13.45 1.13
C PRO A 179 -56.28 12.72 2.06
N THR A 180 -56.34 11.39 2.04
CA THR A 180 -55.23 10.55 2.49
C THR A 180 -54.02 10.88 1.62
N PHE A 181 -53.00 11.50 2.22
CA PHE A 181 -51.67 11.58 1.64
C PHE A 181 -51.10 10.16 1.48
N THR A 182 -51.48 9.49 0.40
CA THR A 182 -50.88 8.23 -0.01
C THR A 182 -49.59 8.57 -0.71
N THR A 183 -48.47 8.43 0.00
CA THR A 183 -47.15 8.33 -0.63
C THR A 183 -47.20 7.24 -1.70
N PRO A 184 -46.71 7.47 -2.93
CA PRO A 184 -46.75 6.46 -3.97
C PRO A 184 -45.90 5.26 -3.54
N HIS A 185 -46.58 4.16 -3.18
CA HIS A 185 -45.94 2.91 -2.85
C HIS A 185 -45.23 2.37 -4.09
N PHE A 186 -43.90 2.24 -4.02
CA PHE A 186 -43.12 1.65 -5.10
C PHE A 186 -43.45 0.16 -5.21
N ASP A 187 -44.19 -0.19 -6.25
CA ASP A 187 -44.60 -1.56 -6.50
C ASP A 187 -43.57 -2.28 -7.37
N ILE A 188 -42.78 -3.16 -6.74
CA ILE A 188 -41.73 -3.97 -7.37
C ILE A 188 -42.31 -4.92 -8.42
N SER A 189 -43.62 -5.23 -8.36
CA SER A 189 -44.30 -6.08 -9.35
C SER A 189 -44.19 -5.50 -10.77
N LYS A 190 -44.08 -4.17 -10.88
CA LYS A 190 -43.89 -3.45 -12.15
C LYS A 190 -42.51 -3.69 -12.77
N CYS A 191 -41.52 -4.10 -11.97
CA CYS A 191 -40.18 -4.43 -12.45
C CYS A 191 -40.07 -5.89 -12.92
N LEU A 192 -40.89 -6.80 -12.39
CA LEU A 192 -40.92 -8.20 -12.80
C LEU A 192 -41.39 -8.40 -14.25
N THR A 193 -42.32 -7.56 -14.72
CA THR A 193 -42.82 -7.59 -16.11
C THR A 193 -41.80 -7.09 -17.13
N LEU A 194 -40.75 -6.40 -16.69
CA LEU A 194 -39.65 -5.95 -17.55
C LEU A 194 -38.58 -7.02 -17.76
N LEU A 195 -38.60 -8.09 -16.95
CA LEU A 195 -37.70 -9.20 -17.15
C LEU A 195 -38.19 -10.02 -18.35
N PRO A 196 -37.30 -10.33 -19.31
CA PRO A 196 -37.66 -11.26 -20.37
C PRO A 196 -38.09 -12.59 -19.72
N PRO A 197 -39.14 -13.26 -20.25
CA PRO A 197 -39.63 -14.50 -19.67
C PRO A 197 -38.48 -15.50 -19.62
N PHE A 198 -38.22 -16.03 -18.43
CA PHE A 198 -37.14 -16.98 -18.20
C PHE A 198 -37.35 -18.20 -19.11
N ARG A 199 -36.35 -18.49 -19.94
CA ARG A 199 -36.32 -19.67 -20.80
C ARG A 199 -35.38 -20.67 -20.15
N GLU A 200 -35.95 -21.67 -19.51
CA GLU A 200 -35.25 -22.78 -18.88
C GLU A 200 -34.74 -23.76 -19.96
N THR A 201 -33.90 -23.28 -20.87
CA THR A 201 -33.39 -24.07 -21.99
C THR A 201 -31.91 -23.81 -22.20
N SER A 202 -31.10 -24.27 -21.24
CA SER A 202 -29.73 -24.79 -21.45
C SER A 202 -29.02 -25.00 -20.11
N VAL A 203 -29.55 -25.89 -19.27
CA VAL A 203 -28.66 -26.69 -18.42
C VAL A 203 -28.03 -27.72 -19.36
N GLY A 204 -27.00 -27.27 -20.09
CA GLY A 204 -26.13 -28.17 -20.85
C GLY A 204 -25.53 -29.16 -19.86
N ARG A 205 -25.87 -30.44 -20.06
CA ARG A 205 -25.30 -31.58 -19.34
C ARG A 205 -23.77 -31.47 -19.30
N TRP A 206 -23.23 -31.08 -18.16
CA TRP A 206 -21.86 -31.39 -17.79
C TRP A 206 -21.95 -32.60 -16.87
N HIS A 207 -21.74 -33.81 -17.40
CA HIS A 207 -21.22 -34.99 -16.70
C HIS A 207 -21.26 -36.20 -17.65
N GLY A 208 -20.10 -36.87 -17.79
CA GLY A 208 -19.92 -38.15 -18.46
C GLY A 208 -18.65 -38.20 -19.29
#